data_AF-A0A3M2FQX1-F1
#
_entry.id   AF-A0A3M2FQX1-F1
#
_cell.length_a   1.000
_cell.length_b   1.000
_cell.length_c   1.000
_cell.angle_alpha   90.00
_cell.angle_beta   90.00
_cell.angle_gamma   90.00
#
_symmetry.space_group_name_H-M   'P 1'
#
loop_
_entity.id
_entity.type
_entity.pdbx_description
1 polymer ?
#
loop_
_entity_poly.entity_id
_entity_poly.type
_entity_poly.pdbx_seq_one_letter_code
_entity_poly.pdbx_strand_id
1 'polypeptide(L)' 'MWPADALSMDAAYYTQMAEVEDRHWWFAARRAILAAVLDALPLPARADVMEVGCGTGGNLALLARYGRLVACEPDET' A
#
# COMPACT_ATOMS: atom_id res chain seq x y z
N MET A 1 -26.23 -25.49 4.02
CA MET A 1 -26.49 -24.15 3.44
C MET A 1 -25.69 -23.18 4.28
N TRP A 2 -24.52 -22.77 3.80
CA TRP A 2 -23.63 -21.83 4.50
C TRP A 2 -24.15 -20.40 4.27
N PRO A 3 -24.13 -19.49 5.26
CA PRO A 3 -24.58 -18.12 5.07
C PRO A 3 -23.64 -17.39 4.10
N ALA A 4 -24.18 -16.78 3.04
CA ALA A 4 -23.43 -16.07 2.01
C ALA A 4 -22.94 -14.68 2.45
N ASP A 5 -23.01 -14.39 3.75
CA ASP A 5 -22.87 -13.08 4.37
C ASP A 5 -21.52 -12.89 5.10
N ALA A 6 -20.58 -13.83 4.95
CA ALA A 6 -19.26 -13.79 5.61
C ALA A 6 -18.10 -13.23 4.76
N LEU A 7 -18.35 -12.71 3.54
CA LEU A 7 -17.28 -12.35 2.58
C LEU A 7 -17.31 -10.88 2.11
N SER A 8 -17.74 -9.95 2.95
CA SER A 8 -17.43 -8.54 2.70
C SER A 8 -16.66 -8.00 3.88
N MET A 9 -15.35 -7.88 3.69
CA MET A 9 -14.47 -7.22 4.64
C MET A 9 -14.93 -5.76 4.75
N ASP A 10 -15.60 -5.46 5.87
CA ASP A 10 -16.33 -4.22 6.10
C ASP A 10 -15.42 -3.01 5.82
N ALA A 11 -15.85 -2.03 5.02
CA ALA A 11 -15.01 -0.89 4.64
C ALA A 11 -14.48 -0.09 5.86
N ALA A 12 -15.20 -0.17 6.98
CA ALA A 12 -14.78 0.35 8.28
C ALA A 12 -13.50 -0.35 8.82
N TYR A 13 -13.33 -1.64 8.56
CA TYR A 13 -12.14 -2.40 8.95
C TYR A 13 -10.89 -1.96 8.18
N TYR A 14 -11.02 -1.73 6.86
CA TYR A 14 -9.94 -1.14 6.05
C TYR A 14 -9.53 0.25 6.53
N THR A 15 -10.52 1.08 6.92
CA THR A 15 -10.25 2.42 7.46
C THR A 15 -9.48 2.35 8.78
N GLN A 16 -9.89 1.48 9.70
CA GLN A 16 -9.18 1.27 10.97
C GLN A 16 -7.76 0.72 10.76
N MET A 17 -7.57 -0.21 9.81
CA MET A 17 -6.24 -0.71 9.46
C MET A 17 -5.34 0.40 8.92
N ALA A 18 -5.85 1.26 8.04
CA ALA A 18 -5.08 2.39 7.51
C ALA A 18 -4.63 3.37 8.61
N GLU A 19 -5.50 3.66 9.59
CA GLU A 19 -5.14 4.51 10.73
C GLU A 19 -4.07 3.88 11.64
N VAL A 20 -4.17 2.56 11.87
CA VAL A 20 -3.15 1.81 12.62
C VAL A 20 -1.84 1.77 11.84
N GLU A 21 -1.88 1.54 10.53
CA GLU A 21 -0.69 1.57 9.67
C GLU A 21 0.00 2.92 9.65
N ASP A 22 -0.74 4.02 9.79
CA ASP A 22 -0.13 5.35 9.76
C ASP A 22 0.63 5.65 11.07
N ARG A 23 0.17 5.07 12.19
CA ARG A 23 0.69 5.38 13.54
C ARG A 23 1.57 4.28 14.14
N HIS A 24 1.50 3.06 13.62
CA HIS A 24 2.25 1.94 14.16
C HIS A 24 3.70 1.97 13.64
N TRP A 25 4.64 1.94 14.59
CA TRP A 25 6.08 2.17 14.37
C TRP A 25 6.67 1.32 13.23
N TRP A 26 6.21 0.08 13.08
CA TRP A 26 6.66 -0.83 12.02
C TRP A 26 6.46 -0.26 10.62
N PHE A 27 5.27 0.26 10.32
CA PHE A 27 4.95 0.78 8.99
C PHE A 27 5.68 2.09 8.70
N ALA A 28 5.78 2.97 9.70
CA ALA A 28 6.56 4.19 9.60
C ALA A 28 8.05 3.89 9.33
N ALA A 29 8.67 2.99 10.11
CA ALA A 29 10.06 2.60 9.92
C ALA A 29 10.30 1.89 8.59
N ARG A 30 9.39 0.97 8.19
CA ARG A 30 9.46 0.28 6.91
C ARG A 30 9.41 1.26 5.74
N ARG A 31 8.52 2.25 5.77
CA ARG A 31 8.45 3.31 4.75
C ARG A 31 9.72 4.15 4.70
N ALA A 32 10.32 4.46 5.85
CA ALA A 32 11.58 5.19 5.90
C ALA A 32 12.73 4.39 5.26
N ILE A 33 12.83 3.09 5.54
CA ILE A 33 13.82 2.20 4.92
C ILE A 33 13.58 2.08 3.42
N LEU A 34 12.33 1.87 2.99
CA LEU A 34 11.97 1.77 1.58
C LEU A 34 12.35 3.04 0.82
N ALA A 35 12.04 4.22 1.38
CA ALA A 35 12.44 5.50 0.79
C ALA A 35 13.96 5.61 0.63
N ALA A 36 14.73 5.29 1.68
CA ALA A 36 16.18 5.35 1.63
C ALA A 36 16.79 4.41 0.57
N VAL A 37 16.21 3.23 0.37
CA VAL A 37 16.63 2.31 -0.68
C VAL A 37 16.30 2.88 -2.07
N LEU A 38 15.08 3.36 -2.28
CA LEU A 38 14.65 3.91 -3.57
C LEU A 38 15.43 5.19 -3.96
N ASP A 39 15.73 6.04 -2.99
CA ASP A 39 16.52 7.27 -3.19
C ASP A 39 17.97 6.98 -3.60
N ALA A 40 18.51 5.81 -3.25
CA ALA A 40 19.86 5.39 -3.61
C ALA A 40 19.94 4.73 -4.99
N LEU A 41 18.79 4.38 -5.60
CA LEU A 41 18.76 3.78 -6.93
C LEU A 41 18.88 4.85 -8.02
N PRO A 42 19.55 4.56 -9.15
CA PRO A 42 19.66 5.48 -10.28
C PRO A 42 18.37 5.48 -11.11
N LEU A 43 17.24 5.85 -10.49
CA LEU A 43 15.94 5.90 -11.14
C LEU A 43 15.83 7.13 -12.05
N PRO A 44 15.14 7.01 -13.20
CA PRO A 44 14.79 8.19 -13.99
C PRO A 44 13.83 9.09 -13.20
N ALA A 45 13.88 10.41 -13.42
CA ALA A 45 13.08 11.40 -12.69
C ALA A 45 11.54 11.21 -12.79
N ARG A 46 11.08 10.36 -13.71
CA ARG A 46 9.67 9.98 -13.90
C ARG A 46 9.59 8.48 -14.17
N ALA A 47 9.93 7.67 -13.19
CA ALA A 47 9.86 6.22 -13.31
C ALA A 47 8.40 5.75 -13.43
N ASP A 48 8.22 4.60 -14.06
CA ASP A 48 6.95 3.87 -14.02
C ASP A 48 7.01 2.89 -12.85
N VAL A 49 6.11 3.04 -11.90
CA VAL A 49 6.09 2.31 -10.63
C VAL A 49 4.82 1.47 -10.57
N MET A 50 4.97 0.18 -10.26
CA MET A 50 3.85 -0.74 -10.06
C MET A 50 3.92 -1.31 -8.64
N GLU A 51 2.85 -1.15 -7.87
CA GLU A 51 2.67 -1.85 -6.59
C GLU A 51 1.65 -2.97 -6.77
N VAL A 52 2.10 -4.22 -6.60
CA VAL A 52 1.24 -5.41 -6.64
C VAL A 52 0.99 -5.86 -5.21
N GLY A 53 -0.27 -6.04 -4.84
CA GLY A 53 -0.63 -6.33 -3.46
C GLY A 53 -0.58 -5.06 -2.61
N CYS A 54 -1.20 -3.97 -3.09
CA CYS A 54 -1.12 -2.67 -2.42
C CYS A 54 -1.91 -2.60 -1.10
N GLY A 55 -2.77 -3.57 -0.82
CA GLY A 55 -3.59 -3.68 0.37
C GLY A 55 -4.42 -2.42 0.62
N THR A 56 -4.27 -1.86 1.82
CA THR A 56 -4.87 -0.58 2.26
C THR A 56 -4.28 0.65 1.56
N GLY A 57 -3.19 0.48 0.78
CA GLY A 57 -2.51 1.56 0.08
C GLY A 57 -1.41 2.25 0.91
N GLY A 58 -0.95 1.66 2.01
CA GLY A 58 0.00 2.27 2.95
C GLY A 58 1.33 2.75 2.35
N ASN A 59 1.73 2.29 1.16
CA ASN A 59 2.94 2.72 0.45
C ASN A 59 2.68 3.71 -0.70
N LEU A 60 1.43 3.89 -1.14
CA LEU A 60 1.14 4.57 -2.41
C LEU A 60 1.61 6.02 -2.43
N ALA A 61 1.41 6.75 -1.33
CA ALA A 61 1.87 8.14 -1.21
C ALA A 61 3.40 8.28 -1.25
N LEU A 62 4.14 7.26 -0.79
CA LEU A 62 5.60 7.23 -0.91
C LEU A 62 6.01 6.93 -2.35
N LEU A 63 5.45 5.88 -2.95
CA LEU A 63 5.81 5.41 -4.30
C LEU A 63 5.47 6.43 -5.39
N ALA A 64 4.39 7.20 -5.22
CA ALA A 64 4.00 8.27 -6.14
C ALA A 64 5.04 9.40 -6.26
N ARG A 65 6.00 9.50 -5.33
CA ARG A 65 7.09 10.48 -5.40
C ARG A 65 8.12 10.17 -6.49
N TYR A 66 8.19 8.91 -6.93
CA TYR A 66 9.21 8.44 -7.88
C TYR A 66 8.73 8.44 -9.34
N GLY A 67 7.43 8.70 -9.58
CA GLY A 67 6.90 8.88 -10.94
C GLY A 67 5.45 8.40 -11.11
N ARG A 68 5.13 7.80 -12.27
CA ARG A 68 3.78 7.33 -12.58
C ARG A 68 3.51 6.03 -11.83
N LEU A 69 2.63 6.09 -10.83
CA LEU A 69 2.25 4.94 -10.02
C LEU A 69 0.99 4.26 -10.58
N VAL A 70 1.06 2.94 -10.72
CA VAL A 70 -0.08 2.04 -10.88
C VAL A 70 -0.07 1.08 -9.69
N ALA A 71 -1.24 0.77 -9.15
CA ALA A 71 -1.37 -0.17 -8.05
C ALA A 71 -2.51 -1.14 -8.30
N CYS A 72 -2.35 -2.39 -7.87
CA CYS A 72 -3.41 -3.39 -7.88
C CYS A 72 -3.45 -4.18 -6.58
N GLU A 73 -4.66 -4.51 -6.16
CA GLU A 73 -4.96 -5.50 -5.13
C GLU A 73 -5.87 -6.54 -5.77
N PRO A 74 -5.60 -7.85 -5.65
CA PRO A 74 -6.54 -8.86 -6.10
C PRO A 74 -7.88 -8.68 -5.37
N ASP A 75 -8.96 -8.69 -6.15
CA ASP A 75 -10.32 -8.76 -5.62
C ASP A 75 -10.56 -10.21 -5.17
N GLU A 76 -11.11 -10.41 -3.98
CA GLU A 76 -11.48 -11.76 -3.51
C GLU A 76 -12.73 -12.24 -4.25
N THR A 77 -12.56 -12.74 -5.47
CA THR A 77 -13.57 -13.53 -6.20
C THR A 77 -13.36 -15.02 -6.00
#